data_AF-A0A9J6BTU6-F1
#
_entry.id   AF-A0A9J6BTU6-F1
#
_cell.length_a   1.000
_cell.length_b   1.000
_cell.length_c   1.000
_cell.angle_alpha   90.00
_cell.angle_beta   90.00
_cell.angle_gamma   90.00
#
_symmetry.space_group_name_H-M   'P 1'
#
loop_
_entity.id
_entity.type
_entity.pdbx_description
1 polymer ?
#
loop_
_entity_poly.entity_id
_entity_poly.type
_entity_poly.pdbx_seq_one_letter_code
_entity_poly.pdbx_strand_id
1 'polypeptide(L)'
;MMKQWSNVEEKFLHSPYRKTDWKLSKKIKIVAVTVIILAFFEHLLYLANSAFNIYQDVVKNNLTVDEPLNHFLKSQFGYIYLDVPFSVPLGVFNEIMNMSFTFGWNYMELFVMMISLGLSTRFKQINERLKNFKEKILSEQQWSKIREDYSSLCNLVAIIDFDLRYLILLSNLNNVYFICFQLLNIFEKLPYVINTIYFWFSLIYLASRTFVAQFLAASIHESAKFPIQIISSIPHEGWCNEMQRFADQARAQDVALSGMKFFNLTRKSILSVIIFL
;
A
#
# COMPACT_ATOMS: atom_id res chain seq x y z
N MET A 1 15.13 -8.06 -7.88
CA MET A 1 14.82 -6.99 -6.90
C MET A 1 15.88 -6.68 -5.81
N MET A 2 16.00 -7.45 -4.71
CA MET A 2 16.64 -6.99 -3.45
C MET A 2 18.13 -6.64 -3.53
N LYS A 3 18.92 -7.39 -4.31
CA LYS A 3 20.35 -7.07 -4.51
C LYS A 3 20.55 -5.71 -5.19
N GLN A 4 19.73 -5.41 -6.20
CA GLN A 4 19.77 -4.12 -6.89
C GLN A 4 19.31 -2.98 -5.98
N TRP A 5 18.28 -3.23 -5.15
CA TRP A 5 17.87 -2.28 -4.12
C TRP A 5 19.04 -1.93 -3.19
N SER A 6 19.71 -2.94 -2.61
CA SER A 6 20.83 -2.73 -1.69
C SER A 6 21.96 -1.92 -2.32
N ASN A 7 22.33 -2.24 -3.57
CA ASN A 7 23.40 -1.54 -4.29
C ASN A 7 23.08 -0.06 -4.53
N VAL A 8 21.83 0.24 -4.87
CA VAL A 8 21.39 1.64 -5.08
C VAL A 8 21.24 2.35 -3.74
N GLU A 9 20.69 1.68 -2.74
CA GLU A 9 20.43 2.20 -1.40
C GLU A 9 21.72 2.60 -0.67
N GLU A 10 22.80 1.83 -0.81
CA GLU A 10 24.09 2.11 -0.18
C GLU A 10 24.55 3.56 -0.41
N LYS A 11 24.38 4.08 -1.63
CA LYS A 11 24.71 5.47 -2.00
C LYS A 11 23.96 6.51 -1.14
N PHE A 12 22.72 6.20 -0.75
CA PHE A 12 21.84 7.11 -0.01
C PHE A 12 21.99 7.02 1.51
N LEU A 13 22.71 6.01 2.00
CA LEU A 13 23.05 5.85 3.42
C LEU A 13 24.31 6.61 3.82
N HIS A 14 25.10 7.07 2.84
CA HIS A 14 26.35 7.81 3.07
C HIS A 14 26.24 9.29 2.67
N SER A 15 27.22 10.09 3.10
CA SER A 15 27.37 11.48 2.64
C SER A 15 27.48 11.51 1.12
N PRO A 16 26.82 12.43 0.40
CA PRO A 16 26.13 13.64 0.87
C PRO A 16 24.62 13.48 1.09
N TYR A 17 24.05 12.29 0.89
CA TYR A 17 22.60 12.05 0.98
C TYR A 17 22.13 11.66 2.37
N ARG A 18 23.05 11.18 3.22
CA ARG A 18 22.74 10.68 4.56
C ARG A 18 21.95 11.72 5.35
N LYS A 19 20.73 11.33 5.70
CA LYS A 19 19.94 11.97 6.74
C LYS A 19 19.87 11.04 7.93
N THR A 20 19.42 11.54 9.07
CA THR A 20 19.21 10.71 10.28
C THR A 20 18.27 9.54 9.96
N ASP A 21 18.84 8.33 9.82
CA ASP A 21 18.17 7.08 9.41
C ASP A 21 16.94 6.74 10.27
N TRP A 22 16.92 7.28 11.48
CA TRP A 22 15.82 7.17 12.44
C TRP A 22 14.46 7.64 11.92
N LYS A 23 14.41 8.62 11.00
CA LYS A 23 13.12 9.18 10.55
C LYS A 23 12.37 8.24 9.61
N LEU A 24 13.05 7.54 8.70
CA LEU A 24 12.41 6.61 7.76
C LEU A 24 12.01 5.31 8.46
N SER A 25 12.93 4.73 9.25
CA SER A 25 12.65 3.49 9.99
C SER A 25 11.46 3.66 10.94
N LYS A 26 11.36 4.79 11.65
CA LYS A 26 10.19 5.10 12.49
C LYS A 26 8.90 5.18 11.68
N LYS A 27 8.90 5.85 10.52
CA LYS A 27 7.71 5.95 9.66
C LYS A 27 7.24 4.58 9.18
N ILE A 28 8.16 3.75 8.69
CA ILE A 28 7.86 2.38 8.26
C ILE A 28 7.26 1.58 9.41
N LYS A 29 7.88 1.62 10.60
CA LYS A 29 7.38 0.91 11.78
C LYS A 29 5.99 1.38 12.21
N ILE A 30 5.75 2.68 12.23
CA ILE A 30 4.43 3.23 12.60
C ILE A 30 3.37 2.74 11.61
N VAL A 31 3.59 2.87 10.30
CA VAL A 31 2.62 2.40 9.29
C VAL A 31 2.37 0.91 9.43
N ALA A 32 3.42 0.10 9.57
CA ALA A 32 3.31 -1.35 9.72
C ALA A 32 2.51 -1.75 10.97
N VAL A 33 2.86 -1.20 12.13
CA VAL A 33 2.19 -1.50 13.40
C VAL A 33 0.73 -1.06 13.35
N THR A 34 0.43 0.13 12.83
CA THR A 34 -0.94 0.62 12.70
C THR A 34 -1.77 -0.28 11.80
N VAL A 35 -1.28 -0.66 10.62
CA VAL A 35 -2.02 -1.51 9.68
C VAL A 35 -2.29 -2.89 10.29
N ILE A 36 -1.29 -3.52 10.92
CA ILE A 36 -1.43 -4.86 11.53
C ILE A 36 -2.41 -4.83 12.72
N ILE A 37 -2.32 -3.81 13.59
CA ILE A 37 -3.23 -3.67 14.74
C ILE A 37 -4.68 -3.49 14.25
N LEU A 38 -4.89 -2.61 13.27
CA LEU A 38 -6.23 -2.39 12.72
C LEU A 38 -6.77 -3.63 11.99
N ALA A 39 -5.93 -4.39 11.28
CA ALA A 39 -6.31 -5.66 10.67
C ALA A 39 -6.74 -6.69 11.72
N PHE A 40 -6.02 -6.74 12.84
CA PHE A 40 -6.36 -7.62 13.96
C PHE A 40 -7.71 -7.23 14.58
N PHE A 41 -7.95 -5.94 14.81
CA PHE A 41 -9.25 -5.47 15.31
C PHE A 41 -10.39 -5.73 14.32
N GLU A 42 -10.16 -5.55 13.02
CA GLU A 42 -11.14 -5.86 11.98
C GLU A 42 -11.53 -7.34 12.02
N HIS A 43 -10.54 -8.23 12.09
CA HIS A 43 -10.78 -9.67 12.16
C HIS A 43 -11.50 -10.08 13.45
N LEU A 44 -11.16 -9.48 14.59
CA LEU A 44 -11.89 -9.71 15.85
C LEU A 44 -13.35 -9.26 15.76
N LEU A 45 -13.61 -8.10 15.14
CA LEU A 45 -14.97 -7.61 14.92
C LEU A 45 -15.75 -8.52 13.97
N TYR A 46 -15.10 -9.04 12.92
CA TYR A 46 -15.68 -10.04 12.03
C TYR A 46 -16.11 -11.29 12.81
N LEU A 47 -15.22 -11.86 13.64
CA LEU A 47 -15.52 -13.04 14.45
C LEU A 47 -16.65 -12.77 15.45
N ALA A 48 -16.62 -11.63 16.13
CA ALA A 48 -17.67 -11.25 17.09
C ALA A 48 -19.03 -11.05 16.41
N ASN A 49 -19.06 -10.36 15.26
CA ASN A 49 -20.25 -10.15 14.46
C ASN A 49 -20.83 -11.50 13.98
N SER A 50 -19.97 -12.39 13.49
CA SER A 50 -20.40 -13.68 12.98
C SER A 50 -20.91 -14.60 14.10
N ALA A 51 -20.24 -14.63 15.25
CA ALA A 51 -20.69 -15.36 16.43
C ALA A 51 -22.05 -14.85 16.93
N PHE A 52 -22.24 -13.52 16.95
CA PHE A 52 -23.49 -12.92 17.37
C PHE A 52 -24.65 -13.25 16.42
N ASN A 53 -24.42 -13.21 15.11
CA ASN A 53 -25.44 -13.57 14.13
C ASN A 53 -25.87 -15.04 14.27
N ILE A 54 -24.91 -15.96 14.39
CA ILE A 54 -25.20 -17.38 14.60
C ILE A 54 -25.98 -17.60 15.90
N TYR A 55 -25.58 -16.94 16.99
CA TYR A 55 -26.30 -17.00 18.26
C TYR A 55 -27.75 -16.51 18.12
N GLN A 56 -27.96 -15.40 17.43
CA GLN A 56 -29.29 -14.86 17.17
C GLN A 56 -30.16 -15.80 16.32
N ASP A 57 -29.57 -16.49 15.35
CA ASP A 57 -30.28 -17.47 14.53
C ASP A 57 -30.71 -18.70 15.35
N VAL A 58 -29.87 -19.15 16.29
CA VAL A 58 -30.20 -20.21 17.25
C VAL A 58 -31.40 -19.80 18.12
N VAL A 59 -31.37 -18.59 18.67
CA VAL A 59 -32.43 -18.05 19.53
C VAL A 59 -33.74 -17.87 18.75
N LYS A 60 -33.69 -17.29 17.54
CA LYS A 60 -34.88 -17.07 16.71
C LYS A 60 -35.57 -18.37 16.29
N ASN A 61 -34.79 -19.42 16.03
CA ASN A 61 -35.30 -20.71 15.56
C ASN A 61 -35.54 -21.72 16.71
N ASN A 62 -35.39 -21.31 17.98
CA ASN A 62 -35.53 -22.17 19.16
C ASN A 62 -34.72 -23.48 19.07
N LEU A 63 -33.49 -23.39 18.53
CA LEU A 63 -32.62 -24.55 18.37
C LEU A 63 -31.88 -24.86 19.68
N THR A 64 -31.81 -26.13 20.06
CA THR A 64 -30.94 -26.60 21.16
C THR A 64 -29.55 -26.93 20.60
N VAL A 65 -28.52 -26.26 21.13
CA VAL A 65 -27.12 -26.44 20.71
C VAL A 65 -26.30 -26.96 21.88
N ASP A 66 -25.94 -28.24 21.84
CA ASP A 66 -25.14 -28.89 22.90
C ASP A 66 -23.67 -28.47 22.86
N GLU A 67 -23.12 -28.19 21.66
CA GLU A 67 -21.72 -27.82 21.44
C GLU A 67 -21.61 -26.49 20.68
N PRO A 68 -21.61 -25.34 21.37
CA PRO A 68 -21.64 -24.01 20.74
C PRO A 68 -20.46 -23.76 19.79
N LEU A 69 -19.26 -24.25 20.14
CA LEU A 69 -18.06 -24.09 19.32
C LEU A 69 -18.14 -24.91 18.03
N ASN A 70 -18.62 -26.15 18.09
CA ASN A 70 -18.77 -27.00 16.90
C ASN A 70 -19.84 -26.45 15.98
N HIS A 71 -20.93 -25.94 16.55
CA HIS A 71 -21.97 -25.25 15.80
C HIS A 71 -21.42 -23.99 15.11
N PHE A 72 -20.63 -23.17 15.81
CA PHE A 72 -19.96 -22.01 15.21
C PHE A 72 -19.07 -22.41 14.03
N LEU A 73 -18.12 -23.33 14.24
CA LEU A 73 -17.17 -23.77 13.20
C LEU A 73 -17.88 -24.37 11.98
N LYS A 74 -18.99 -25.08 12.19
CA LYS A 74 -19.79 -25.64 11.10
C LYS A 74 -20.56 -24.57 10.35
N SER A 75 -21.18 -23.62 11.06
CA SER A 75 -22.01 -22.57 10.47
C SER A 75 -21.19 -21.54 9.68
N GLN A 76 -19.96 -21.19 10.13
CA GLN A 76 -19.07 -20.26 9.40
C GLN A 76 -18.74 -20.75 7.98
N PHE A 77 -18.46 -22.04 7.84
CA PHE A 77 -18.03 -22.65 6.58
C PHE A 77 -19.05 -23.65 6.05
N GLY A 78 -20.35 -23.38 6.24
CA GLY A 78 -21.43 -24.31 5.91
C GLY A 78 -21.36 -24.87 4.49
N TYR A 79 -20.88 -24.06 3.52
CA TYR A 79 -20.68 -24.45 2.13
C TYR A 79 -19.65 -25.58 1.95
N ILE A 80 -18.60 -25.64 2.76
CA ILE A 80 -17.58 -26.71 2.70
C ILE A 80 -18.18 -28.04 3.17
N TYR A 81 -19.04 -27.97 4.19
CA TYR A 81 -19.62 -29.16 4.81
C TYR A 81 -20.84 -29.71 4.09
N LEU A 82 -21.19 -29.16 2.92
CA LEU A 82 -22.15 -29.78 2.00
C LEU A 82 -21.55 -31.04 1.37
N ASP A 83 -20.26 -31.00 1.02
CA ASP A 83 -19.55 -32.08 0.33
C ASP A 83 -18.57 -32.83 1.23
N VAL A 84 -18.15 -32.23 2.36
CA VAL A 84 -17.13 -32.79 3.28
C VAL A 84 -17.72 -33.01 4.68
N PRO A 85 -17.56 -34.20 5.30
CA PRO A 85 -18.06 -34.42 6.65
C PRO A 85 -17.36 -33.49 7.65
N PHE A 86 -18.16 -32.88 8.53
CA PHE A 86 -17.63 -32.00 9.58
C PHE A 86 -16.73 -32.78 10.54
N SER A 87 -15.58 -32.20 10.86
CA SER A 87 -14.73 -32.61 11.97
C SER A 87 -14.13 -31.36 12.63
N VAL A 88 -13.97 -31.40 13.96
CA VAL A 88 -13.42 -30.26 14.72
C VAL A 88 -12.03 -29.83 14.21
N PRO A 89 -11.09 -30.74 13.91
CA PRO A 89 -9.78 -30.34 13.37
C PRO A 89 -9.89 -29.59 12.03
N LEU A 90 -10.78 -30.02 11.14
CA LEU A 90 -11.01 -29.35 9.86
C LEU A 90 -11.64 -27.96 10.05
N GLY A 91 -12.59 -27.82 10.98
CA GLY A 91 -13.16 -26.52 11.31
C GLY A 91 -12.15 -25.53 11.87
N VAL A 92 -11.30 -25.98 12.80
CA VAL A 92 -10.20 -25.16 13.33
C VAL A 92 -9.19 -24.79 12.22
N PHE A 93 -8.87 -25.73 11.33
CA PHE A 93 -8.01 -25.45 10.18
C PHE A 93 -8.60 -24.36 9.27
N ASN A 94 -9.90 -24.43 8.97
CA ASN A 94 -10.57 -23.43 8.14
C ASN A 94 -10.53 -22.03 8.77
N GLU A 95 -10.71 -21.91 10.09
CA GLU A 95 -10.56 -20.62 10.79
C GLU A 95 -9.13 -20.08 10.72
N ILE A 96 -8.13 -20.94 10.91
CA ILE A 96 -6.71 -20.53 10.78
C ILE A 96 -6.43 -20.06 9.34
N MET A 97 -6.97 -20.73 8.34
CA MET A 97 -6.83 -20.33 6.93
C MET A 97 -7.53 -18.99 6.65
N ASN A 98 -8.75 -18.80 7.16
CA ASN A 98 -9.49 -17.54 7.03
C ASN A 98 -8.69 -16.37 7.62
N MET A 99 -8.21 -16.53 8.86
CA MET A 99 -7.31 -15.57 9.50
C MET A 99 -6.06 -15.32 8.65
N SER A 100 -5.42 -16.39 8.16
CA SER A 100 -4.22 -16.28 7.32
C SER A 100 -4.46 -15.51 6.02
N PHE A 101 -5.63 -15.66 5.38
CA PHE A 101 -5.99 -14.89 4.20
C PHE A 101 -6.21 -13.41 4.53
N THR A 102 -6.89 -13.09 5.64
CA THR A 102 -7.06 -11.70 6.10
C THR A 102 -5.71 -11.04 6.35
N PHE A 103 -4.81 -11.68 7.09
CA PHE A 103 -3.48 -11.13 7.36
C PHE A 103 -2.58 -11.11 6.12
N GLY A 104 -2.68 -12.12 5.26
CA GLY A 104 -1.96 -12.19 3.99
C GLY A 104 -2.32 -11.02 3.08
N TRP A 105 -3.61 -10.71 2.93
CA TRP A 105 -4.06 -9.56 2.14
C TRP A 105 -3.53 -8.24 2.70
N ASN A 106 -3.63 -8.04 4.02
CA ASN A 106 -3.08 -6.86 4.70
C ASN A 106 -1.56 -6.72 4.55
N TYR A 107 -0.83 -7.83 4.65
CA TYR A 107 0.61 -7.87 4.50
C TYR A 107 1.05 -7.49 3.08
N MET A 108 0.35 -7.98 2.06
CA MET A 108 0.66 -7.69 0.65
C MET A 108 0.55 -6.19 0.35
N GLU A 109 -0.48 -5.53 0.88
CA GLU A 109 -0.60 -4.07 0.77
C GLU A 109 0.47 -3.33 1.57
N LEU A 110 0.74 -3.77 2.80
CA LEU A 110 1.79 -3.19 3.62
C LEU A 110 3.16 -3.28 2.94
N PHE A 111 3.44 -4.39 2.27
CA PHE A 111 4.66 -4.55 1.49
C PHE A 111 4.78 -3.49 0.38
N VAL A 112 3.72 -3.27 -0.40
CA VAL A 112 3.69 -2.22 -1.44
C VAL A 112 3.85 -0.83 -0.83
N MET A 113 3.21 -0.55 0.31
CA MET A 113 3.35 0.71 1.05
C MET A 113 4.80 0.97 1.47
N MET A 114 5.48 -0.03 2.02
CA MET A 114 6.87 0.09 2.48
C MET A 114 7.84 0.35 1.33
N ILE A 115 7.70 -0.39 0.22
CA ILE A 115 8.50 -0.17 -1.00
C ILE A 115 8.28 1.25 -1.52
N SER A 116 7.03 1.69 -1.58
CA SER A 116 6.67 3.02 -2.08
C SER A 116 7.25 4.14 -1.20
N LEU A 117 7.15 3.98 0.12
CA LEU A 117 7.73 4.91 1.08
C LEU A 117 9.26 4.96 0.99
N GLY A 118 9.91 3.80 0.81
CA GLY A 118 11.35 3.70 0.60
C GLY A 118 11.81 4.48 -0.63
N LEU A 119 11.21 4.18 -1.80
CA LEU A 119 11.52 4.83 -3.08
C LEU A 119 11.27 6.35 -3.03
N SER A 120 10.09 6.76 -2.55
CA SER A 120 9.74 8.18 -2.38
C SER A 120 10.77 8.91 -1.50
N THR A 121 11.24 8.27 -0.44
CA THR A 121 12.26 8.86 0.45
C THR A 121 13.60 9.06 -0.25
N ARG A 122 14.04 8.11 -1.09
CA ARG A 122 15.29 8.25 -1.85
C ARG A 122 15.23 9.40 -2.85
N PHE A 123 14.12 9.55 -3.57
CA PHE A 123 13.92 10.73 -4.43
C PHE A 123 13.88 12.04 -3.63
N LYS A 124 13.25 12.05 -2.44
CA LYS A 124 13.26 13.21 -1.55
C LYS A 124 14.67 13.61 -1.11
N GLN A 125 15.57 12.65 -0.86
CA GLN A 125 16.98 12.96 -0.55
C GLN A 125 17.69 13.67 -1.72
N ILE A 126 17.43 13.28 -2.97
CA ILE A 126 17.92 14.00 -4.15
C ILE A 126 17.34 15.41 -4.20
N ASN A 127 16.03 15.56 -4.00
CA ASN A 127 15.35 16.85 -4.04
C ASN A 127 15.90 17.82 -2.99
N GLU A 128 16.17 17.33 -1.80
CA GLU A 128 16.73 18.14 -0.72
C GLU A 128 18.17 18.55 -1.00
N ARG A 129 18.97 17.65 -1.57
CA ARG A 129 20.32 17.97 -2.04
C ARG A 129 20.28 19.06 -3.11
N LEU A 130 19.37 18.95 -4.08
CA LEU A 130 19.17 19.97 -5.12
C LEU A 130 18.72 21.32 -4.56
N LYS A 131 17.80 21.33 -3.58
CA LYS A 131 17.37 22.58 -2.92
C LYS A 131 18.54 23.32 -2.25
N ASN A 132 19.44 22.58 -1.59
CA ASN A 132 20.63 23.17 -0.96
C ASN A 132 21.63 23.79 -1.96
N PHE A 133 21.48 23.49 -3.26
CA PHE A 133 22.31 24.03 -4.33
C PHE A 133 21.61 25.10 -5.17
N LYS A 134 20.35 25.45 -4.88
CA LYS A 134 19.61 26.44 -5.66
C LYS A 134 20.32 27.81 -5.75
N GLU A 135 21.10 28.16 -4.73
CA GLU A 135 21.85 29.42 -4.65
C GLU A 135 23.35 29.26 -4.95
N LYS A 136 23.81 28.07 -5.37
CA LYS A 136 25.23 27.76 -5.60
C LYS A 136 25.46 27.37 -7.05
N ILE A 137 26.52 27.89 -7.66
CA ILE A 137 26.99 27.43 -8.96
C ILE A 137 27.65 26.06 -8.76
N LEU A 138 27.02 25.02 -9.29
CA LEU A 138 27.54 23.65 -9.28
C LEU A 138 28.42 23.40 -10.50
N SER A 139 29.45 22.57 -10.34
CA SER A 139 30.25 22.10 -11.48
C SER A 139 29.49 21.07 -12.32
N GLU A 140 29.86 20.93 -13.60
CA GLU A 140 29.28 19.90 -14.47
C GLU A 140 29.43 18.49 -13.89
N GLN A 141 30.56 18.19 -13.25
CA GLN A 141 30.80 16.90 -12.59
C GLN A 141 29.79 16.64 -11.45
N GLN A 142 29.44 17.67 -10.68
CA GLN A 142 28.46 17.54 -9.61
C GLN A 142 27.05 17.29 -10.15
N TRP A 143 26.66 17.99 -11.22
CA TRP A 143 25.39 17.75 -11.92
C TRP A 143 25.31 16.36 -12.52
N SER A 144 26.40 15.93 -13.19
CA SER A 144 26.50 14.59 -13.76
C SER A 144 26.30 13.53 -12.69
N LYS A 145 26.94 13.71 -11.52
CA LYS A 145 26.79 12.76 -10.41
C LYS A 145 25.37 12.67 -9.87
N ILE A 146 24.70 13.80 -9.71
CA ILE A 146 23.30 13.82 -9.24
C ILE A 146 22.39 13.14 -10.28
N ARG A 147 22.63 13.38 -11.58
CA ARG A 147 21.87 12.72 -12.66
C ARG A 147 22.09 11.20 -12.67
N GLU A 148 23.32 10.73 -12.47
CA GLU A 148 23.61 9.29 -12.35
C GLU A 148 22.85 8.64 -11.18
N ASP A 149 22.83 9.31 -10.02
CA ASP A 149 22.13 8.82 -8.83
C ASP A 149 20.60 8.82 -9.04
N TYR A 150 20.06 9.85 -9.71
CA TYR A 150 18.67 9.91 -10.14
C TYR A 150 18.33 8.78 -11.13
N SER A 151 19.16 8.58 -12.15
CA SER A 151 18.98 7.53 -13.15
C SER A 151 19.03 6.14 -12.52
N SER A 152 19.92 5.93 -11.55
CA SER A 152 19.97 4.69 -10.75
C SER A 152 18.65 4.42 -10.02
N LEU A 153 18.03 5.44 -9.41
CA LEU A 153 16.72 5.31 -8.78
C LEU A 153 15.60 5.03 -9.78
N CYS A 154 15.61 5.70 -10.94
CA CYS A 154 14.61 5.47 -11.98
C CYS A 154 14.67 4.03 -12.50
N ASN A 155 15.87 3.50 -12.71
CA ASN A 155 16.09 2.10 -13.09
C ASN A 155 15.63 1.15 -11.99
N LEU A 156 15.88 1.47 -10.72
CA LEU A 156 15.40 0.68 -9.59
C LEU A 156 13.86 0.62 -9.56
N VAL A 157 13.17 1.75 -9.75
CA VAL A 157 11.70 1.80 -9.85
C VAL A 157 11.22 0.92 -11.00
N ALA A 158 11.86 0.97 -12.17
CA ALA A 158 11.46 0.15 -13.32
C ALA A 158 11.61 -1.36 -13.05
N ILE A 159 12.67 -1.77 -12.36
CA ILE A 159 12.87 -3.18 -11.95
C ILE A 159 11.80 -3.62 -10.96
N ILE A 160 11.50 -2.79 -9.96
CA ILE A 160 10.49 -3.10 -8.94
C ILE A 160 9.10 -3.15 -9.56
N ASP A 161 8.78 -2.21 -10.44
CA ASP A 161 7.52 -2.21 -11.19
C ASP A 161 7.38 -3.49 -12.00
N PHE A 162 8.43 -3.92 -12.71
CA PHE A 162 8.41 -5.17 -13.46
C PHE A 162 8.20 -6.41 -12.56
N ASP A 163 8.89 -6.46 -11.42
CA ASP A 163 8.83 -7.58 -10.48
C ASP A 163 7.48 -7.63 -9.72
N LEU A 164 6.86 -6.48 -9.44
CA LEU A 164 5.66 -6.36 -8.59
C LEU A 164 4.36 -6.01 -9.33
N ARG A 165 4.38 -5.77 -10.65
CA ARG A 165 3.20 -5.33 -11.42
C ARG A 165 1.93 -6.17 -11.22
N TYR A 166 2.06 -7.50 -11.15
CA TYR A 166 0.92 -8.40 -10.97
C TYR A 166 0.35 -8.28 -9.56
N LEU A 167 1.23 -8.21 -8.56
CA LEU A 167 0.86 -8.02 -7.17
C LEU A 167 0.13 -6.69 -6.99
N ILE A 168 0.67 -5.61 -7.54
CA ILE A 168 0.08 -4.26 -7.48
C ILE A 168 -1.27 -4.23 -8.20
N LEU A 169 -1.39 -4.84 -9.38
CA LEU A 169 -2.65 -4.90 -10.12
C LEU A 169 -3.70 -5.67 -9.33
N LEU A 170 -3.39 -6.90 -8.91
CA LEU A 170 -4.33 -7.78 -8.22
C LEU A 170 -4.78 -7.18 -6.89
N SER A 171 -3.85 -6.57 -6.15
CA SER A 171 -4.15 -5.86 -4.90
C SER A 171 -5.11 -4.68 -5.12
N ASN A 172 -4.87 -3.85 -6.14
CA ASN A 172 -5.77 -2.73 -6.43
C ASN A 172 -7.16 -3.20 -6.89
N LEU A 173 -7.22 -4.21 -7.76
CA LEU A 173 -8.50 -4.79 -8.21
C LEU A 173 -9.28 -5.39 -7.03
N ASN A 174 -8.60 -6.14 -6.16
CA ASN A 174 -9.20 -6.75 -4.99
C ASN A 174 -9.80 -5.68 -4.06
N ASN A 175 -9.08 -4.58 -3.83
CA ASN A 175 -9.55 -3.51 -2.98
C ASN A 175 -10.76 -2.79 -3.56
N VAL A 176 -10.74 -2.46 -4.86
CA VAL A 176 -11.88 -1.85 -5.53
C VAL A 176 -13.10 -2.78 -5.47
N TYR A 177 -12.90 -4.07 -5.76
CA TYR A 177 -13.97 -5.07 -5.66
C TYR A 177 -14.60 -5.09 -4.26
N PHE A 178 -13.80 -5.23 -3.20
CA PHE A 178 -14.31 -5.32 -1.84
C PHE A 178 -14.95 -4.01 -1.36
N ILE A 179 -14.39 -2.85 -1.72
CA ILE A 179 -15.01 -1.56 -1.40
C ILE A 179 -16.37 -1.46 -2.09
N CYS A 180 -16.45 -1.73 -3.40
CA CYS A 180 -17.72 -1.70 -4.12
C CYS A 180 -18.73 -2.70 -3.56
N PHE A 181 -18.30 -3.91 -3.23
CA PHE A 181 -19.14 -4.92 -2.59
C PHE A 181 -19.71 -4.43 -1.25
N GLN A 182 -18.89 -3.83 -0.40
CA GLN A 182 -19.35 -3.25 0.86
C GLN A 182 -20.28 -2.05 0.64
N LEU A 183 -20.00 -1.18 -0.34
CA LEU A 183 -20.88 -0.04 -0.67
C LEU A 183 -22.26 -0.50 -1.16
N LEU A 184 -22.34 -1.56 -1.95
CA LEU A 184 -23.61 -2.15 -2.37
C LEU A 184 -24.42 -2.66 -1.16
N ASN A 185 -23.72 -3.24 -0.17
CA ASN A 185 -24.35 -3.75 1.05
C ASN A 185 -24.76 -2.64 2.04
N ILE A 186 -24.48 -1.35 1.79
CA ILE A 186 -25.01 -0.24 2.60
C ILE A 186 -26.54 -0.23 2.62
N PHE A 187 -27.16 -0.67 1.52
CA PHE A 187 -28.62 -0.68 1.38
C PHE A 187 -29.27 -1.86 2.08
N GLU A 188 -28.49 -2.85 2.53
CA GLU A 188 -29.03 -3.97 3.29
C GLU A 188 -29.40 -3.54 4.70
N LYS A 189 -30.55 -4.03 5.19
CA LYS A 189 -30.97 -3.76 6.56
C LYS A 189 -30.09 -4.57 7.51
N LEU A 190 -29.18 -3.87 8.20
CA LEU A 190 -28.38 -4.44 9.28
C LEU A 190 -29.27 -4.60 10.54
N PRO A 191 -29.58 -5.84 10.98
CA PRO A 191 -30.56 -6.07 12.03
C PRO A 191 -30.08 -5.69 13.42
N TYR A 192 -28.76 -5.75 13.66
CA TYR A 192 -28.17 -5.52 14.98
C TYR A 192 -27.08 -4.44 14.95
N VAL A 193 -26.91 -3.76 16.08
CA VAL A 193 -25.89 -2.70 16.26
C VAL A 193 -24.47 -3.23 15.97
N ILE A 194 -24.17 -4.46 16.35
CA ILE A 194 -22.86 -5.09 16.08
C ILE A 194 -22.59 -5.22 14.58
N ASN A 195 -23.62 -5.50 13.76
CA ASN A 195 -23.47 -5.55 12.31
C ASN A 195 -23.11 -4.17 11.76
N THR A 196 -23.77 -3.12 12.25
CA THR A 196 -23.48 -1.73 11.87
C THR A 196 -22.06 -1.32 12.24
N ILE A 197 -21.61 -1.64 13.46
CA ILE A 197 -20.23 -1.33 13.91
C ILE A 197 -19.21 -2.07 13.05
N TYR A 198 -19.38 -3.38 12.84
CA TYR A 198 -18.48 -4.18 12.02
C TYR A 198 -18.42 -3.66 10.58
N PHE A 199 -19.59 -3.41 9.98
CA PHE A 199 -19.71 -2.92 8.62
C PHE A 199 -18.94 -1.61 8.39
N TRP A 200 -19.21 -0.57 9.20
CA TRP A 200 -18.56 0.72 9.04
C TRP A 200 -17.08 0.68 9.37
N PHE A 201 -16.67 -0.09 10.39
CA PHE A 201 -15.26 -0.24 10.71
C PHE A 201 -14.50 -0.92 9.56
N SER A 202 -15.02 -2.03 9.03
CA SER A 202 -14.39 -2.76 7.93
C SER A 202 -14.30 -1.90 6.67
N LEU A 203 -15.36 -1.15 6.33
CA LEU A 203 -15.39 -0.25 5.18
C LEU A 203 -14.39 0.90 5.31
N ILE A 204 -14.41 1.63 6.43
CA ILE A 204 -13.49 2.75 6.66
C ILE A 204 -12.04 2.26 6.70
N TYR A 205 -11.79 1.11 7.33
CA TYR A 205 -10.47 0.51 7.38
C TYR A 205 -9.96 0.17 5.98
N LEU A 206 -10.74 -0.57 5.18
CA LEU A 206 -10.37 -0.96 3.82
C LEU A 206 -10.16 0.27 2.91
N ALA A 207 -11.06 1.24 2.96
CA ALA A 207 -10.97 2.46 2.15
C ALA A 207 -9.75 3.30 2.54
N SER A 208 -9.53 3.53 3.83
CA SER A 208 -8.37 4.30 4.31
C SER A 208 -7.04 3.61 4.00
N ARG A 209 -6.96 2.28 4.18
CA ARG A 209 -5.77 1.48 3.85
C ARG A 209 -5.44 1.58 2.35
N THR A 210 -6.45 1.41 1.50
CA THR A 210 -6.31 1.54 0.03
C THR A 210 -5.86 2.94 -0.35
N PHE A 211 -6.48 3.97 0.23
CA PHE A 211 -6.09 5.36 -0.01
C PHE A 211 -4.64 5.64 0.38
N VAL A 212 -4.20 5.21 1.56
CA VAL A 212 -2.81 5.38 2.01
C VAL A 212 -1.84 4.65 1.09
N ALA A 213 -2.17 3.43 0.65
CA ALA A 213 -1.34 2.67 -0.28
C ALA A 213 -1.15 3.41 -1.60
N GLN A 214 -2.24 3.88 -2.20
CA GLN A 214 -2.17 4.64 -3.44
C GLN A 214 -1.47 6.00 -3.25
N PHE A 215 -1.69 6.69 -2.12
CA PHE A 215 -1.03 7.95 -1.80
C PHE A 215 0.49 7.79 -1.71
N LEU A 216 0.96 6.74 -1.03
CA LEU A 216 2.39 6.45 -0.92
C LEU A 216 3.00 6.11 -2.28
N ALA A 217 2.32 5.31 -3.10
CA ALA A 217 2.75 5.00 -4.45
C ALA A 217 2.83 6.26 -5.34
N ALA A 218 1.80 7.11 -5.28
CA ALA A 218 1.77 8.39 -6.00
C ALA A 218 2.88 9.36 -5.55
N SER A 219 3.30 9.29 -4.28
CA SER A 219 4.40 10.11 -3.76
C SER A 219 5.75 9.79 -4.42
N ILE A 220 5.93 8.61 -5.01
CA ILE A 220 7.13 8.27 -5.80
C ILE A 220 7.19 9.17 -7.03
N HIS A 221 6.11 9.20 -7.82
CA HIS A 221 6.02 9.98 -9.04
C HIS A 221 6.22 11.46 -8.79
N GLU A 222 5.54 12.00 -7.78
CA GLU A 222 5.68 13.40 -7.38
C GLU A 222 7.11 13.73 -6.96
N SER A 223 7.74 12.87 -6.14
CA SER A 223 9.11 13.07 -5.70
C SER A 223 10.12 12.94 -6.85
N ALA A 224 9.85 12.08 -7.83
CA ALA A 224 10.71 11.87 -8.99
C ALA A 224 10.61 13.02 -10.01
N LYS A 225 9.45 13.68 -10.13
CA LYS A 225 9.30 14.86 -11.00
C LYS A 225 9.74 16.16 -10.32
N PHE A 226 9.77 16.23 -8.99
CA PHE A 226 10.16 17.45 -8.26
C PHE A 226 11.50 18.11 -8.67
N PRO A 227 12.58 17.37 -9.06
CA PRO A 227 13.81 17.98 -9.54
C PRO A 227 13.61 19.03 -10.65
N ILE A 228 12.64 18.83 -11.54
CA ILE A 228 12.38 19.75 -12.65
C ILE A 228 12.02 21.15 -12.15
N GLN A 229 11.23 21.23 -11.08
CA GLN A 229 10.76 22.50 -10.51
C GLN A 229 11.92 23.27 -9.87
N ILE A 230 12.89 22.54 -9.30
CA ILE A 230 14.09 23.16 -8.74
C ILE A 230 14.97 23.68 -9.87
N ILE A 231 15.26 22.83 -10.87
CA ILE A 231 16.15 23.15 -11.99
C ILE A 231 15.60 24.34 -12.79
N SER A 232 14.29 24.38 -13.04
CA SER A 232 13.65 25.49 -13.76
C SER A 232 13.67 26.82 -12.99
N SER A 233 13.98 26.80 -11.70
CA SER A 233 14.06 28.03 -10.88
C SER A 233 15.47 28.63 -10.80
N ILE A 234 16.47 28.00 -11.42
CA ILE A 234 17.86 28.47 -11.44
C ILE A 234 18.04 29.44 -12.63
N PRO A 235 18.63 30.64 -12.42
CA PRO A 235 18.89 31.61 -13.49
C PRO A 235 19.75 31.05 -14.62
N HIS A 236 19.54 31.52 -15.86
CA HIS A 236 20.21 31.03 -17.07
C HIS A 236 21.75 31.05 -17.00
N GLU A 237 22.34 31.97 -16.23
CA GLU A 237 23.79 32.10 -16.04
C GLU A 237 24.42 30.88 -15.34
N GLY A 238 23.63 30.11 -14.59
CA GLY A 238 24.07 28.89 -13.91
C GLY A 238 23.83 27.59 -14.69
N TRP A 239 23.33 27.67 -15.94
CA TRP A 239 23.00 26.48 -16.73
C TRP A 239 24.24 25.89 -17.38
N CYS A 240 24.38 24.57 -17.26
CA CYS A 240 25.38 23.78 -17.97
C CYS A 240 24.71 22.66 -18.77
N ASN A 241 25.46 22.03 -19.67
CA ASN A 241 24.95 20.96 -20.53
C ASN A 241 24.40 19.77 -19.72
N GLU A 242 25.05 19.44 -18.60
CA GLU A 242 24.63 18.34 -17.74
C GLU A 242 23.32 18.62 -17.00
N MET A 243 23.10 19.87 -16.61
CA MET A 243 21.84 20.32 -15.99
C MET A 243 20.68 20.26 -16.99
N GLN A 244 20.90 20.71 -18.23
CA GLN A 244 19.91 20.59 -19.31
C GLN A 244 19.52 19.12 -19.55
N ARG A 245 20.52 18.24 -19.71
CA ARG A 245 20.29 16.80 -19.89
C ARG A 245 19.50 16.19 -18.73
N PHE A 246 19.76 16.62 -17.50
CA PHE A 246 19.00 16.16 -16.35
C PHE A 246 17.55 16.67 -16.37
N ALA A 247 17.33 17.94 -16.73
CA ALA A 247 15.99 18.49 -16.90
C ALA A 247 15.18 17.71 -17.95
N ASP A 248 15.81 17.40 -19.09
CA ASP A 248 15.18 16.67 -20.19
C ASP A 248 14.87 15.22 -19.81
N GLN A 249 15.78 14.55 -19.09
CA GLN A 249 15.52 13.23 -18.53
C GLN A 249 14.32 13.26 -17.56
N ALA A 250 14.30 14.20 -16.61
CA ALA A 250 13.23 14.31 -15.62
C ALA A 250 11.87 14.65 -16.28
N ARG A 251 11.87 15.40 -17.38
CA ARG A 251 10.68 15.65 -18.21
C ARG A 251 10.19 14.38 -18.88
N ALA A 252 11.07 13.73 -19.63
CA ALA A 252 10.72 12.62 -20.52
C ALA A 252 10.38 11.33 -19.76
N GLN A 253 11.03 11.07 -18.64
CA GLN A 253 10.89 9.80 -17.93
C GLN A 253 9.71 9.85 -16.93
N ASP A 254 8.71 9.02 -17.16
CA ASP A 254 7.63 8.79 -16.20
C ASP A 254 8.02 7.69 -15.21
N VAL A 255 8.33 8.13 -13.99
CA VAL A 255 8.70 7.26 -12.88
C VAL A 255 7.47 7.08 -12.01
N ALA A 256 6.83 5.92 -12.09
CA ALA A 256 5.68 5.57 -11.26
C ALA A 256 5.61 4.04 -11.13
N LEU A 257 4.95 3.56 -10.07
CA LEU A 257 4.51 2.17 -10.00
C LEU A 257 3.20 2.02 -10.79
N SER A 258 3.08 0.92 -11.52
CA SER A 258 1.99 0.65 -12.45
C SER A 258 1.39 -0.74 -12.22
N GLY A 259 0.07 -0.84 -12.35
CA GLY A 259 -0.62 -2.12 -12.45
C GLY A 259 -0.53 -2.65 -13.87
N MET A 260 0.60 -3.26 -14.25
CA MET A 260 0.86 -3.72 -15.63
C MET A 260 0.75 -2.63 -16.70
N LYS A 261 1.09 -1.38 -16.38
CA LYS A 261 0.88 -0.19 -17.25
C LYS A 261 -0.58 0.10 -17.63
N PHE A 262 -1.58 -0.61 -17.10
CA PHE A 262 -2.98 -0.25 -17.29
C PHE A 262 -3.30 1.10 -16.64
N PHE A 263 -2.69 1.34 -15.48
CA PHE A 263 -2.74 2.63 -14.79
C PHE A 263 -1.43 2.87 -14.05
N ASN A 264 -1.04 4.14 -14.00
CA ASN A 264 0.05 4.61 -13.16
C ASN A 264 -0.55 5.14 -11.86
N LEU A 265 -0.02 4.68 -10.73
CA LEU A 265 -0.40 5.17 -9.41
C LEU A 265 0.08 6.62 -9.26
N THR A 266 -0.82 7.56 -9.50
CA THR A 266 -0.57 9.01 -9.42
C THR A 266 -1.70 9.65 -8.60
N ARG A 267 -1.51 10.88 -8.12
CA ARG A 267 -2.59 11.59 -7.39
C ARG A 267 -3.88 11.72 -8.22
N LYS A 268 -3.76 11.73 -9.55
CA LYS A 268 -4.91 11.75 -10.47
C LYS A 268 -5.66 10.42 -10.47
N SER A 269 -4.97 9.27 -10.42
CA SER A 269 -5.63 7.96 -10.35
C SER A 269 -6.36 7.76 -9.01
N ILE A 270 -5.81 8.30 -7.92
CA ILE A 270 -6.47 8.33 -6.61
C ILE A 270 -7.79 9.11 -6.71
N LEU A 271 -7.74 10.29 -7.31
CA LEU A 271 -8.93 11.13 -7.48
C LEU A 271 -9.99 10.43 -8.33
N SER A 272 -9.60 9.72 -9.39
CA SER A 272 -10.55 8.93 -10.18
C SER A 272 -11.21 7.82 -9.35
N VAL A 273 -10.45 7.04 -8.59
CA VAL A 273 -11.03 5.98 -7.73
C VAL A 273 -11.96 6.57 -6.67
N ILE A 274 -11.60 7.70 -6.05
CA ILE A 274 -12.46 8.37 -5.05
C ILE A 274 -13.70 9.02 -5.69
N ILE A 275 -13.60 9.56 -6.91
CA ILE A 275 -14.75 10.15 -7.62
C ILE A 275 -15.73 9.07 -8.09
N PHE A 276 -15.25 7.87 -8.39
CA PHE A 276 -16.08 6.73 -8.78
C PHE A 276 -16.72 5.99 -7.58
N LEU A 277 -16.27 6.28 -6.36
CA LEU A 277 -16.82 5.75 -5.09
C LEU A 277 -17.76 6.76 -4.44
#